data_AF-Q53794-F1
#
_entry.id   AF-Q53794-F1
#
_cell.length_a   1.000
_cell.length_b   1.000
_cell.length_c   1.000
_cell.angle_alpha   90.00
_cell.angle_beta   90.00
_cell.angle_gamma   90.00
#
_symmetry.space_group_name_H-M   'P 1'
#
loop_
_entity.id
_entity.type
_entity.pdbx_description
1 polymer ?
#
loop_
_entity_poly.entity_id
_entity_poly.type
_entity_poly.pdbx_seq_one_letter_code
_entity_poly.pdbx_strand_id
1 'polypeptide(L)'
;MAQSTEAPALVEAARNGDVRALRAALAEGADVRARDADDWSALDWAAGRGDAEAVRILLAAGAPPGATGREARTPYEIALAAGHLDAARELRAAEDAARGDGPAPRRTWEPYCRAYPAADLAASPDWPAGDDRTGGDGGTGEDALLYLHHDLTVTRSIWHGEDVVFDAVTPRWERFCREDLGFTVPDDFDLVP
;
A
#
# COMPACT_ATOMS: atom_id res chain seq x y z
N MET A 1 38.53 -19.67 20.41
CA MET A 1 37.23 -19.86 21.07
C MET A 1 36.18 -19.60 20.01
N ALA A 2 35.34 -20.59 19.74
CA ALA A 2 34.40 -20.60 18.62
C ALA A 2 33.41 -19.44 18.79
N GLN A 3 33.39 -18.52 17.82
CA GLN A 3 32.21 -17.70 17.62
C GLN A 3 31.19 -18.64 16.97
N SER A 4 30.33 -19.22 17.81
CA SER A 4 29.19 -19.98 17.33
C SER A 4 28.37 -19.06 16.44
N THR A 5 28.01 -19.58 15.28
CA THR A 5 27.06 -19.00 14.33
C THR A 5 25.66 -19.02 14.96
N GLU A 6 25.46 -18.34 16.09
CA GLU A 6 24.16 -18.18 16.71
C GLU A 6 23.56 -16.88 16.17
N ALA A 7 22.40 -17.00 15.54
CA ALA A 7 21.60 -15.83 15.22
C ALA A 7 21.33 -15.04 16.52
N PRO A 8 21.26 -13.71 16.46
CA PRO A 8 21.02 -12.88 17.64
C PRO A 8 19.78 -13.39 18.39
N ALA A 9 19.83 -13.46 19.73
CA ALA A 9 18.74 -14.03 20.54
C ALA A 9 17.35 -13.43 20.22
N LEU A 10 17.32 -12.15 19.85
CA LEU A 10 16.10 -11.47 19.38
C LEU A 10 15.54 -12.06 18.08
N VAL A 11 16.41 -12.39 17.13
CA VAL A 11 16.03 -12.98 15.84
C VAL A 11 15.53 -14.40 16.03
N GLU A 12 16.20 -15.20 16.87
CA GLU A 12 15.72 -16.56 17.21
C GLU A 12 14.38 -16.55 17.94
N ALA A 13 14.16 -15.60 18.84
CA ALA A 13 12.85 -15.44 19.50
C ALA A 13 11.74 -15.12 18.49
N ALA A 14 11.99 -14.20 17.55
CA ALA A 14 11.04 -13.86 16.49
C ALA A 14 10.78 -15.04 15.55
N ARG A 15 11.84 -15.76 15.15
CA ARG A 15 11.77 -16.95 14.30
C ARG A 15 10.91 -18.05 14.92
N ASN A 16 10.98 -18.22 16.23
CA ASN A 16 10.17 -19.20 16.98
C ASN A 16 8.76 -18.70 17.33
N GLY A 17 8.49 -17.40 17.19
CA GLY A 17 7.23 -16.78 17.64
C GLY A 17 7.12 -16.70 19.17
N ASP A 18 8.25 -16.70 19.89
CA ASP A 18 8.25 -16.57 21.34
C ASP A 18 8.26 -15.09 21.74
N VAL A 19 7.07 -14.53 21.88
CA VAL A 19 6.86 -13.14 22.30
C VAL A 19 7.47 -12.84 23.67
N ARG A 20 7.55 -13.82 24.59
CA ARG A 20 8.15 -13.60 25.92
C ARG A 20 9.66 -13.47 25.81
N ALA A 21 10.30 -14.38 25.08
CA ALA A 21 11.73 -14.30 24.80
C ALA A 21 12.07 -13.03 24.01
N LEU A 22 11.21 -12.63 23.07
CA LEU A 22 11.36 -11.41 22.29
C LEU A 22 11.38 -10.18 23.21
N ARG A 23 10.39 -10.03 24.10
CA ARG A 23 10.34 -8.93 25.07
C ARG A 23 11.54 -8.94 26.03
N ALA A 24 11.98 -10.11 26.47
CA ALA A 24 13.15 -10.25 27.34
C ALA A 24 14.42 -9.77 26.64
N ALA A 25 14.66 -10.22 25.41
CA ALA A 25 15.83 -9.81 24.62
C ALA A 25 15.86 -8.29 24.38
N LEU A 26 14.70 -7.68 24.10
CA LEU A 26 14.60 -6.22 23.96
C LEU A 26 14.89 -5.49 25.28
N ALA A 27 14.41 -6.01 26.41
CA ALA A 27 14.69 -5.44 27.73
C ALA A 27 16.18 -5.53 28.12
N GLU A 28 16.88 -6.54 27.61
CA GLU A 28 18.34 -6.70 27.77
C GLU A 28 19.16 -5.81 26.83
N GLY A 29 18.50 -5.02 25.96
CA GLY A 29 19.16 -4.11 25.04
C GLY A 29 19.66 -4.80 23.76
N ALA A 30 19.02 -5.89 23.35
CA ALA A 30 19.32 -6.51 22.06
C ALA A 30 19.13 -5.51 20.90
N ASP A 31 20.02 -5.59 19.91
CA ASP A 31 19.94 -4.74 18.72
C ASP A 31 18.77 -5.19 17.83
N VAL A 32 17.77 -4.31 17.70
CA VAL A 32 16.58 -4.50 16.85
C VAL A 32 16.89 -4.55 15.36
N ARG A 33 18.07 -4.08 14.95
CA ARG A 33 18.54 -4.13 13.56
C ARG A 33 19.38 -5.36 13.27
N ALA A 34 19.61 -6.22 14.26
CA ALA A 34 20.42 -7.41 14.08
C ALA A 34 19.75 -8.38 13.10
N ARG A 35 20.59 -9.12 12.37
CA ARG A 35 20.18 -10.07 11.34
C ARG A 35 20.83 -11.43 11.59
N ASP A 36 20.16 -12.48 11.14
CA ASP A 36 20.72 -13.84 11.15
C ASP A 36 21.61 -14.13 9.93
N ALA A 37 22.02 -15.39 9.79
CA ALA A 37 22.85 -15.87 8.69
C ALA A 37 22.14 -15.84 7.32
N ASP A 38 20.81 -15.74 7.30
CA ASP A 38 20.00 -15.63 6.10
C ASP A 38 19.73 -14.17 5.71
N ASP A 39 20.34 -13.20 6.40
CA ASP A 39 20.12 -11.75 6.26
C ASP A 39 18.68 -11.33 6.61
N TRP A 40 18.02 -12.08 7.50
CA TRP A 40 16.70 -11.77 8.01
C TRP A 40 16.79 -11.11 9.38
N SER A 41 16.06 -10.02 9.55
CA SER A 41 15.86 -9.37 10.84
C SER A 41 14.76 -10.06 11.65
N ALA A 42 14.67 -9.73 12.93
CA ALA A 42 13.54 -10.16 13.77
C ALA A 42 12.18 -9.73 13.18
N LEU A 43 12.13 -8.58 12.52
CA LEU A 43 10.90 -8.07 11.90
C LEU A 43 10.50 -8.87 10.65
N ASP A 44 11.46 -9.31 9.85
CA ASP A 44 11.22 -10.17 8.68
C ASP A 44 10.62 -11.53 9.10
N TRP A 45 11.17 -12.13 10.15
CA TRP A 45 10.63 -13.37 10.71
C TRP A 45 9.24 -13.20 11.29
N ALA A 46 8.99 -12.13 12.04
CA ALA A 46 7.66 -11.84 12.60
C ALA A 46 6.64 -11.63 11.47
N ALA A 47 7.03 -10.92 10.41
CA ALA A 47 6.21 -10.69 9.21
C ALA A 47 5.87 -11.99 8.47
N GLY A 48 6.88 -12.83 8.19
CA GLY A 48 6.69 -14.11 7.49
C GLY A 48 5.90 -15.15 8.28
N ARG A 49 5.78 -14.99 9.60
CA ARG A 49 4.92 -15.82 10.47
C ARG A 49 3.52 -15.25 10.67
N GLY A 50 3.30 -13.99 10.31
CA GLY A 50 2.05 -13.28 10.57
C GLY A 50 1.81 -12.95 12.04
N ASP A 51 2.87 -12.92 12.85
CA ASP A 51 2.75 -12.60 14.28
C ASP A 51 2.63 -11.09 14.48
N ALA A 52 1.40 -10.59 14.38
CA ALA A 52 1.08 -9.18 14.54
C ALA A 52 1.41 -8.63 15.94
N GLU A 53 1.49 -9.47 16.98
CA GLU A 53 1.95 -9.03 18.30
C GLU A 53 3.47 -8.79 18.30
N ALA A 54 4.25 -9.73 17.77
CA ALA A 54 5.69 -9.58 17.63
C ALA A 54 6.06 -8.38 16.73
N VAL A 55 5.36 -8.19 15.60
CA VAL A 55 5.53 -7.02 14.72
C VAL A 55 5.35 -5.72 15.50
N ARG A 56 4.24 -5.56 16.23
CA ARG A 56 3.99 -4.33 17.02
C ARG A 56 5.04 -4.08 18.08
N ILE A 57 5.53 -5.12 18.75
CA ILE A 57 6.59 -5.01 19.75
C ILE A 57 7.90 -4.53 19.12
N LEU A 58 8.29 -5.12 17.99
CA LEU A 58 9.53 -4.77 17.29
C LEU A 58 9.48 -3.34 16.73
N LEU A 59 8.35 -2.94 16.15
CA LEU A 59 8.12 -1.58 15.68
C LEU A 59 8.19 -0.57 16.83
N ALA A 60 7.56 -0.87 17.97
CA ALA A 60 7.63 -0.04 19.17
C ALA A 60 9.05 0.07 19.74
N ALA A 61 9.88 -0.95 19.54
CA ALA A 61 11.30 -0.94 19.90
C ALA A 61 12.19 -0.22 18.87
N GLY A 62 11.62 0.35 17.81
CA GLY A 62 12.34 1.13 16.79
C GLY A 62 12.96 0.29 15.67
N ALA A 63 12.44 -0.92 15.43
CA ALA A 63 12.78 -1.69 14.25
C ALA A 63 12.39 -0.90 12.98
N PRO A 64 13.30 -0.75 11.99
CA PRO A 64 13.02 0.01 10.77
C PRO A 64 12.00 -0.75 9.89
N PRO A 65 10.78 -0.20 9.68
CA PRO A 65 9.70 -0.93 9.00
C PRO A 65 9.99 -1.19 7.52
N GLY A 66 10.74 -0.31 6.85
CA GLY A 66 11.12 -0.44 5.44
C GLY A 66 12.53 -1.01 5.21
N ALA A 67 13.18 -1.60 6.22
CA ALA A 67 14.48 -2.22 6.02
C ALA A 67 14.33 -3.54 5.28
N THR A 68 15.03 -3.69 4.17
CA THR A 68 14.95 -4.91 3.35
C THR A 68 15.94 -5.97 3.83
N GLY A 69 15.45 -7.18 4.03
CA GLY A 69 16.29 -8.35 4.27
C GLY A 69 16.73 -9.01 2.96
N ARG A 70 16.86 -10.34 3.01
CA ARG A 70 17.13 -11.19 1.83
C ARG A 70 16.14 -10.91 0.69
N GLU A 71 16.62 -10.99 -0.55
CA GLU A 71 15.83 -10.76 -1.78
C GLU A 71 15.33 -9.32 -1.96
N ALA A 72 15.88 -8.36 -1.20
CA ALA A 72 15.51 -6.95 -1.29
C ALA A 72 14.01 -6.69 -1.03
N ARG A 73 13.36 -7.57 -0.25
CA ARG A 73 11.96 -7.44 0.15
C ARG A 73 11.82 -6.72 1.47
N THR A 74 10.80 -5.87 1.60
CA THR A 74 10.44 -5.28 2.90
C THR A 74 9.67 -6.30 3.75
N PRO A 75 9.64 -6.15 5.08
CA PRO A 75 8.79 -6.95 5.95
C PRO A 75 7.32 -6.94 5.51
N TYR A 76 6.82 -5.80 5.02
CA TYR A 76 5.46 -5.70 4.47
C TYR A 76 5.26 -6.65 3.28
N GLU A 77 6.18 -6.64 2.31
CA GLU A 77 6.13 -7.52 1.14
C GLU A 77 6.24 -9.00 1.52
N ILE A 78 7.02 -9.32 2.56
CA ILE A 78 7.11 -10.68 3.11
C ILE A 78 5.77 -11.12 3.70
N ALA A 79 5.13 -10.28 4.53
CA ALA A 79 3.83 -10.58 5.14
C ALA A 79 2.72 -10.74 4.08
N LEU A 80 2.71 -9.88 3.05
CA LEU A 80 1.78 -10.00 1.92
C LEU A 80 2.00 -11.29 1.14
N ALA A 81 3.25 -11.61 0.78
CA ALA A 81 3.56 -12.83 0.04
C ALA A 81 3.17 -14.11 0.81
N ALA A 82 3.15 -14.04 2.14
CA ALA A 82 2.70 -15.12 3.03
C ALA A 82 1.18 -15.09 3.32
N GLY A 83 0.44 -14.07 2.85
CA GLY A 83 -1.00 -13.92 3.09
C GLY A 83 -1.37 -13.46 4.50
N HIS A 84 -0.43 -12.87 5.25
CA HIS A 84 -0.63 -12.46 6.64
C HIS A 84 -1.09 -11.00 6.73
N LEU A 85 -2.38 -10.78 6.44
CA LEU A 85 -2.96 -9.45 6.28
C LEU A 85 -2.83 -8.55 7.51
N ASP A 86 -3.02 -9.08 8.71
CA ASP A 86 -2.95 -8.27 9.93
C ASP A 86 -1.53 -7.76 10.20
N ALA A 87 -0.52 -8.61 10.00
CA ALA A 87 0.89 -8.20 10.09
C ALA A 87 1.25 -7.19 8.99
N ALA A 88 0.79 -7.43 7.75
CA ALA A 88 1.01 -6.53 6.63
C ALA A 88 0.38 -5.14 6.86
N ARG A 89 -0.83 -5.06 7.45
CA ARG A 89 -1.46 -3.77 7.81
C ARG A 89 -0.62 -2.98 8.82
N GLU A 90 -0.16 -3.63 9.89
CA GLU A 90 0.67 -3.00 10.91
C GLU A 90 1.99 -2.48 10.32
N LEU A 91 2.63 -3.28 9.46
CA LEU A 91 3.88 -2.91 8.79
C LEU A 91 3.68 -1.74 7.82
N ARG A 92 2.62 -1.76 7.02
CA ARG A 92 2.29 -0.68 6.09
C ARG A 92 2.05 0.64 6.82
N ALA A 93 1.26 0.60 7.90
CA ALA A 93 1.01 1.76 8.74
C ALA A 93 2.33 2.34 9.32
N ALA A 94 3.25 1.46 9.73
CA ALA A 94 4.55 1.88 10.25
C ALA A 94 5.48 2.45 9.17
N GLU A 95 5.50 1.89 7.96
CA GLU A 95 6.24 2.45 6.82
C GLU A 95 5.73 3.86 6.46
N ASP A 96 4.40 4.02 6.38
CA ASP A 96 3.78 5.30 6.08
C ASP A 96 4.06 6.34 7.18
N ALA A 97 4.00 5.95 8.46
CA ALA A 97 4.35 6.82 9.58
C ALA A 97 5.84 7.22 9.60
N ALA A 98 6.75 6.30 9.23
CA ALA A 98 8.19 6.55 9.21
C ALA A 98 8.61 7.48 8.05
N ARG A 99 7.83 7.56 6.97
CA ARG A 99 8.12 8.41 5.80
C ARG A 99 7.79 9.89 6.04
N GLY A 100 7.02 10.23 7.08
CA GLY A 100 6.46 11.56 7.28
C GLY A 100 5.36 11.89 6.26
N ASP A 101 4.59 12.96 6.50
CA ASP A 101 3.34 13.39 5.81
C ASP A 101 3.42 13.62 4.28
N GLY A 102 4.44 13.11 3.59
CA GLY A 102 4.41 12.94 2.14
C GLY A 102 3.63 11.67 1.77
N PRO A 103 2.56 11.76 0.95
CA PRO A 103 1.93 10.57 0.41
C PRO A 103 3.02 9.72 -0.28
N ALA A 104 2.96 8.41 -0.09
CA ALA A 104 3.80 7.49 -0.83
C ALA A 104 3.76 7.85 -2.31
N PRO A 105 4.84 7.66 -3.09
CA PRO A 105 4.60 7.18 -4.43
C PRO A 105 3.84 5.87 -4.22
N ARG A 106 2.52 5.94 -4.42
CA ARG A 106 1.61 4.82 -4.25
C ARG A 106 2.13 3.74 -5.19
N ARG A 107 2.88 2.75 -4.70
CA ARG A 107 3.21 1.54 -5.48
C ARG A 107 2.00 0.60 -5.55
N THR A 108 0.81 1.19 -5.69
CA THR A 108 -0.41 0.50 -6.09
C THR A 108 -0.60 0.91 -7.55
N TRP A 109 -0.12 0.10 -8.48
CA TRP A 109 -0.47 0.19 -9.90
C TRP A 109 -0.64 1.62 -10.44
N GLU A 110 0.44 2.31 -10.82
CA GLU A 110 0.31 3.48 -11.70
C GLU A 110 0.01 2.96 -13.12
N PRO A 111 -1.14 3.27 -13.76
CA PRO A 111 -2.30 4.05 -13.31
C PRO A 111 -3.58 3.18 -13.21
N TYR A 112 -4.12 2.99 -11.99
CA TYR A 112 -5.47 2.42 -11.86
C TYR A 112 -6.48 3.43 -12.39
N CYS A 113 -7.24 3.01 -13.39
CA CYS A 113 -8.44 3.71 -13.82
C CYS A 113 -9.61 2.73 -13.89
N ARG A 114 -10.81 3.27 -13.73
CA ARG A 114 -12.05 2.52 -13.93
C ARG A 114 -12.90 3.24 -14.99
N ALA A 115 -13.43 2.46 -15.92
CA ALA A 115 -14.35 2.98 -16.92
C ALA A 115 -15.71 3.28 -16.28
N TYR A 116 -16.26 4.45 -16.58
CA TYR A 116 -17.61 4.87 -16.23
C TYR A 116 -18.32 5.38 -17.48
N PRO A 117 -19.64 5.15 -17.60
CA PRO A 117 -20.46 5.88 -18.56
C PRO A 117 -20.32 7.39 -18.34
N ALA A 118 -20.19 8.16 -19.43
CA ALA A 118 -20.09 9.60 -19.37
C ALA A 118 -21.30 10.24 -18.65
N ALA A 119 -22.48 9.64 -18.77
CA ALA A 119 -23.69 10.07 -18.08
C ALA A 119 -23.57 10.00 -16.55
N ASP A 120 -22.91 8.96 -16.02
CA ASP A 120 -22.72 8.80 -14.57
C ASP A 120 -21.79 9.88 -14.02
N LEU A 121 -20.71 10.20 -14.76
CA LEU A 121 -19.79 11.27 -14.37
C LEU A 121 -20.43 12.67 -14.50
N ALA A 122 -21.29 12.85 -15.53
CA ALA A 122 -22.02 14.09 -15.77
C ALA A 122 -23.13 14.39 -14.76
N ALA A 123 -23.49 13.43 -13.89
CA ALA A 123 -24.39 13.68 -12.77
C ALA A 123 -23.76 14.59 -11.69
N SER A 124 -22.44 14.76 -11.70
CA SER A 124 -21.77 15.69 -10.80
C SER A 124 -22.10 17.15 -11.15
N PRO A 125 -22.43 17.99 -10.15
CA PRO A 125 -22.64 19.42 -10.32
C PRO A 125 -21.40 20.19 -10.80
N ASP A 126 -20.21 19.64 -10.57
CA ASP A 126 -18.93 20.24 -10.96
C ASP A 126 -18.49 19.78 -12.36
N TRP A 127 -19.27 18.88 -13.01
CA TRP A 127 -18.96 18.41 -14.34
C TRP A 127 -19.04 19.55 -15.35
N PRO A 128 -18.04 19.73 -16.23
CA PRO A 128 -18.04 20.77 -17.24
C PRO A 128 -19.21 20.50 -18.19
N ALA A 129 -20.25 21.31 -18.07
CA ALA A 129 -21.41 21.24 -18.94
C ALA A 129 -20.97 21.61 -20.37
N GLY A 130 -20.76 20.60 -21.21
CA GLY A 130 -20.62 20.72 -22.66
C GLY A 130 -19.44 21.56 -23.12
N ASP A 131 -18.25 20.96 -23.20
CA ASP A 131 -17.28 21.41 -24.21
C ASP A 131 -17.47 20.52 -25.44
N ASP A 132 -17.72 21.14 -26.59
CA ASP A 132 -18.01 20.54 -27.91
C ASP A 132 -16.78 19.81 -28.51
N ARG A 133 -15.92 19.22 -27.66
CA ARG A 133 -14.87 18.27 -28.03
C ARG A 133 -15.45 16.86 -28.27
N THR A 134 -16.77 16.74 -28.41
CA THR A 134 -17.54 15.53 -28.75
C THR A 134 -17.40 15.09 -30.21
N GLY A 135 -16.61 15.81 -31.03
CA GLY A 135 -16.31 15.45 -32.41
C GLY A 135 -15.14 14.47 -32.54
N GLY A 136 -15.31 13.22 -32.10
CA GLY A 136 -14.47 12.09 -32.47
C GLY A 136 -15.35 10.97 -32.99
N ASP A 137 -15.02 10.41 -34.15
CA ASP A 137 -15.84 9.53 -34.97
C ASP A 137 -16.12 8.14 -34.35
N GLY A 138 -16.87 8.06 -33.24
CA GLY A 138 -17.32 6.77 -32.74
C GLY A 138 -18.16 6.83 -31.47
N GLY A 139 -19.48 6.87 -31.63
CA GLY A 139 -20.45 6.65 -30.56
C GLY A 139 -21.11 7.92 -30.04
N THR A 140 -22.43 7.98 -30.19
CA THR A 140 -23.32 9.02 -29.67
C THR A 140 -23.05 9.30 -28.19
N GLY A 141 -22.98 10.58 -27.82
CA GLY A 141 -22.47 11.09 -26.53
C GLY A 141 -23.19 10.68 -25.23
N GLU A 142 -24.10 9.71 -25.29
CA GLU A 142 -24.78 9.11 -24.13
C GLU A 142 -24.18 7.74 -23.73
N ASP A 143 -23.56 7.01 -24.68
CA ASP A 143 -22.92 5.69 -24.45
C ASP A 143 -21.38 5.77 -24.34
N ALA A 144 -20.82 6.98 -24.31
CA ALA A 144 -19.37 7.18 -24.28
C ALA A 144 -18.79 6.69 -22.93
N LEU A 145 -17.77 5.83 -22.98
CA LEU A 145 -17.00 5.42 -21.81
C LEU A 145 -15.85 6.41 -21.56
N LEU A 146 -15.71 6.82 -20.32
CA LEU A 146 -14.62 7.66 -19.84
C LEU A 146 -13.89 6.94 -18.70
N TYR A 147 -12.61 7.25 -18.51
CA TYR A 147 -11.77 6.59 -17.52
C TYR A 147 -11.48 7.54 -16.38
N LEU A 148 -11.98 7.21 -15.19
CA LEU A 148 -11.66 7.91 -13.94
C LEU A 148 -10.39 7.31 -13.36
N HIS A 149 -9.36 8.13 -13.19
CA HIS A 149 -8.05 7.75 -12.68
C HIS A 149 -7.95 7.87 -11.17
N HIS A 150 -6.92 7.23 -10.61
CA HIS A 150 -6.59 7.25 -9.18
C HIS A 150 -6.46 8.66 -8.56
N ASP A 151 -6.05 9.65 -9.35
CA ASP A 151 -5.93 11.07 -8.97
C ASP A 151 -7.22 11.87 -9.20
N LEU A 152 -8.31 11.18 -9.55
CA LEU A 152 -9.64 11.72 -9.83
C LEU A 152 -9.72 12.56 -11.10
N THR A 153 -8.71 12.50 -11.97
CA THR A 153 -8.79 13.02 -13.34
C THR A 153 -9.58 12.07 -14.22
N VAL A 154 -10.18 12.61 -15.27
CA VAL A 154 -10.96 11.83 -16.25
C VAL A 154 -10.39 12.01 -17.64
N THR A 155 -10.19 10.90 -18.34
CA THR A 155 -9.67 10.85 -19.72
C THR A 155 -10.59 10.03 -20.62
N ARG A 156 -10.40 10.14 -21.94
CA ARG A 156 -11.00 9.20 -22.92
C ARG A 156 -10.16 7.95 -23.16
N SER A 157 -8.90 7.99 -22.76
CA SER A 157 -7.93 6.89 -22.89
C SER A 157 -7.76 6.17 -21.55
N ILE A 158 -7.43 4.88 -21.58
CA ILE A 158 -7.00 4.14 -20.37
C ILE A 158 -5.66 4.68 -19.83
N TRP A 159 -4.92 5.43 -20.64
CA TRP A 159 -3.64 5.99 -20.26
C TRP A 159 -3.81 7.32 -19.55
N HIS A 160 -3.16 7.44 -18.39
CA HIS A 160 -3.19 8.66 -17.58
C HIS A 160 -2.56 9.84 -18.34
N GLY A 161 -3.22 11.01 -18.26
CA GLY A 161 -2.76 12.24 -18.89
C GLY A 161 -3.03 12.36 -20.41
N GLU A 162 -3.53 11.31 -21.07
CA GLU A 162 -3.96 11.38 -22.47
C GLU A 162 -5.43 11.79 -22.59
N ASP A 163 -5.78 12.59 -23.59
CA ASP A 163 -7.17 12.98 -23.90
C ASP A 163 -8.00 13.37 -22.66
N VAL A 164 -7.41 14.24 -21.83
CA VAL A 164 -8.00 14.69 -20.56
C VAL A 164 -9.32 15.44 -20.83
N VAL A 165 -10.37 14.95 -20.18
CA VAL A 165 -11.73 15.50 -20.22
C VAL A 165 -12.02 16.34 -18.97
N PHE A 166 -11.44 15.96 -17.83
CA PHE A 166 -11.63 16.65 -16.55
C PHE A 166 -10.39 16.52 -15.66
N ASP A 167 -9.88 17.65 -15.17
CA ASP A 167 -8.75 17.73 -14.24
C ASP A 167 -8.99 18.66 -13.04
N ALA A 168 -10.16 19.28 -12.96
CA ALA A 168 -10.53 20.23 -11.90
C ALA A 168 -10.99 19.48 -10.62
N VAL A 169 -10.08 18.80 -9.94
CA VAL A 169 -10.39 18.02 -8.71
C VAL A 169 -10.75 18.95 -7.54
N THR A 170 -12.05 19.08 -7.25
CA THR A 170 -12.57 19.82 -6.10
C THR A 170 -12.90 18.86 -4.94
N PRO A 171 -13.00 19.34 -3.68
CA PRO A 171 -13.47 18.50 -2.57
C PRO A 171 -14.89 17.93 -2.75
N ARG A 172 -15.72 18.60 -3.59
CA ARG A 172 -17.07 18.14 -3.92
C ARG A 172 -17.03 17.04 -4.98
N TRP A 173 -16.19 17.17 -6.00
CA TRP A 173 -15.91 16.12 -6.97
C TRP A 173 -15.32 14.88 -6.30
N GLU A 174 -14.34 15.05 -5.41
CA GLU A 174 -13.77 13.95 -4.66
C GLU A 174 -14.85 13.18 -3.87
N ARG A 175 -15.74 13.91 -3.20
CA ARG A 175 -16.85 13.30 -2.48
C ARG A 175 -17.77 12.52 -3.42
N PHE A 176 -18.16 13.11 -4.54
CA PHE A 176 -19.00 12.46 -5.55
C PHE A 176 -18.35 11.15 -6.05
N CYS A 177 -17.07 11.19 -6.41
CA CYS A 177 -16.35 10.00 -6.86
C CYS A 177 -16.30 8.90 -5.79
N ARG A 178 -16.04 9.26 -4.53
CA ARG A 178 -15.89 8.27 -3.45
C ARG A 178 -17.23 7.75 -2.91
N GLU A 179 -18.20 8.63 -2.70
CA GLU A 179 -19.46 8.32 -2.04
C GLU A 179 -20.55 7.88 -3.02
N ASP A 180 -20.68 8.56 -4.17
CA ASP A 180 -21.77 8.31 -5.12
C ASP A 180 -21.37 7.24 -6.17
N LEU A 181 -20.17 7.34 -6.73
CA LEU A 181 -19.67 6.33 -7.69
C LEU A 181 -19.03 5.10 -7.02
N GLY A 182 -18.72 5.20 -5.73
CA GLY A 182 -17.96 4.16 -5.02
C GLY A 182 -16.57 3.93 -5.61
N PHE A 183 -15.96 4.96 -6.22
CA PHE A 183 -14.61 4.86 -6.76
C PHE A 183 -13.60 4.79 -5.62
N THR A 184 -12.95 3.65 -5.52
CA THR A 184 -11.75 3.45 -4.71
C THR A 184 -10.67 2.80 -5.57
N VAL A 185 -9.42 3.17 -5.31
CA VAL A 185 -8.26 2.49 -5.88
C VAL A 185 -8.05 1.25 -5.01
N PRO A 186 -8.14 0.03 -5.58
CA PRO A 186 -7.86 -1.18 -4.83
C PRO A 186 -6.47 -1.09 -4.22
N ASP A 187 -6.37 -1.46 -2.95
CA ASP A 187 -5.07 -1.65 -2.32
C ASP A 187 -4.60 -3.11 -2.44
N ASP A 188 -3.38 -3.37 -1.99
CA ASP A 188 -2.82 -4.73 -2.05
C ASP A 188 -3.65 -5.75 -1.26
N PHE A 189 -4.46 -5.31 -0.28
CA PHE A 189 -5.31 -6.17 0.54
C PHE A 189 -6.60 -6.55 -0.18
N ASP A 190 -7.15 -5.68 -1.02
CA ASP A 190 -8.34 -5.96 -1.84
C ASP A 190 -8.10 -7.07 -2.89
N LEU A 191 -6.83 -7.35 -3.21
CA LEU A 191 -6.42 -8.36 -4.19
C LEU A 191 -6.12 -9.73 -3.58
N VAL A 192 -6.08 -9.84 -2.24
CA VAL A 192 -5.88 -11.11 -1.54
C VAL A 192 -7.26 -11.76 -1.29
N PRO A 193 -7.51 -12.97 -1.82
CA PRO A 193 -8.80 -13.65 -1.72
C PRO A 193 -9.15 -14.16 -0.31
#